data_AF-A0A8T4W320-F1
#
_entry.id   AF-A0A8T4W320-F1
#
_cell.length_a   1.000
_cell.length_b   1.000
_cell.length_c   1.000
_cell.angle_alpha   90.00
_cell.angle_beta   90.00
_cell.angle_gamma   90.00
#
_symmetry.space_group_name_H-M   'P 1'
#
loop_
_entity.id
_entity.type
_entity.pdbx_description
1 polymer ?
#
loop_
_entity_poly.entity_id
_entity_poly.type
_entity_poly.pdbx_seq_one_letter_code
_entity_poly.pdbx_strand_id
1 'polypeptide(L)'
;MTTTAQFREAVDRGTVRALADQFDEPDWMVQKRLEALEAVEALDFPPVIQTPGRKWTDLESLDFEALVDPLSQPAESQRSGGDAVEVLSMDAALERLPALVQEYYGSVIDTLDNRLIALATALRSGGTVIHVPEGVDAGTVKIETAMEGRSRLGYTLVVAEPNSSVLS
;
A
#
# COMPACT_ATOMS: atom_id res chain seq x y z
N MET A 1 -10.53 20.44 13.63
CA MET A 1 -9.06 20.41 13.59
C MET A 1 -8.67 19.35 14.59
N THR A 2 -8.41 18.14 14.10
CA THR A 2 -7.94 17.04 14.95
C THR A 2 -6.49 17.36 15.28
N THR A 3 -6.13 17.34 16.56
CA THR A 3 -4.74 17.67 16.97
C THR A 3 -3.87 16.43 16.79
N THR A 4 -2.56 16.55 16.50
CA THR A 4 -1.59 15.43 16.41
C THR A 4 -1.68 14.45 17.60
N ALA A 5 -2.09 14.94 18.79
CA ALA A 5 -2.35 14.09 19.96
C ALA A 5 -3.56 13.15 19.79
N GLN A 6 -4.63 13.58 19.11
CA GLN A 6 -5.81 12.75 18.80
C GLN A 6 -5.53 11.75 17.67
N PHE A 7 -4.59 12.04 16.77
CA PHE A 7 -4.15 11.06 15.77
C PHE A 7 -3.39 9.91 16.39
N ARG A 8 -2.44 10.19 17.29
CA ARG A 8 -1.75 9.14 18.05
C ARG A 8 -2.70 8.25 18.86
N GLU A 9 -3.88 8.76 19.22
CA GLU A 9 -4.94 8.00 19.89
C GLU A 9 -5.74 7.12 18.90
N ALA A 10 -5.77 7.46 17.61
CA ALA A 10 -6.50 6.75 16.56
C ALA A 10 -5.62 5.82 15.69
N VAL A 11 -4.34 6.16 15.52
CA VAL A 11 -3.34 5.40 14.74
C VAL A 11 -2.18 5.06 15.65
N ASP A 12 -2.24 3.86 16.20
CA ASP A 12 -1.22 3.31 17.07
C ASP A 12 -0.89 1.86 16.67
N ARG A 13 -0.08 1.19 17.50
CA ARG A 13 0.28 -0.22 17.29
C ARG A 13 -0.95 -1.14 17.33
N GLY A 14 -1.98 -0.80 18.10
CA GLY A 14 -3.23 -1.55 18.18
C GLY A 14 -3.99 -1.47 16.87
N THR A 15 -4.07 -0.28 16.27
CA THR A 15 -4.66 -0.07 14.94
C THR A 15 -3.95 -0.89 13.85
N VAL A 16 -2.62 -0.88 13.82
CA VAL A 16 -1.84 -1.68 12.84
C VAL A 16 -2.09 -3.18 13.03
N ARG A 17 -2.14 -3.66 14.28
CA ARG A 17 -2.43 -5.08 14.57
C ARG A 17 -3.85 -5.47 14.20
N ALA A 18 -4.84 -4.64 14.50
CA ALA A 18 -6.22 -4.90 14.11
C ALA A 18 -6.38 -5.00 12.58
N LEU A 19 -5.66 -4.16 11.83
CA LEU A 19 -5.60 -4.26 10.37
C LEU A 19 -4.89 -5.53 9.91
N ALA A 20 -3.76 -5.88 10.52
CA ALA A 20 -3.04 -7.10 10.19
C ALA A 20 -3.90 -8.35 10.41
N ASP A 21 -4.59 -8.44 11.55
CA ASP A 21 -5.49 -9.54 11.91
C ASP A 21 -6.66 -9.67 10.92
N GLN A 22 -7.19 -8.54 10.42
CA GLN A 22 -8.26 -8.54 9.43
C GLN A 22 -7.87 -9.23 8.11
N PHE A 23 -6.60 -9.16 7.73
CA PHE A 23 -6.07 -9.71 6.48
C PHE A 23 -5.21 -10.98 6.69
N ASP A 24 -5.21 -11.55 7.89
CA ASP A 24 -4.40 -12.71 8.27
C ASP A 24 -2.92 -12.56 7.87
N GLU A 25 -2.35 -11.38 8.17
CA GLU A 25 -0.98 -11.05 7.74
C GLU A 25 0.08 -11.86 8.51
N PRO A 26 1.16 -12.30 7.84
CA PRO A 26 2.29 -12.94 8.51
C PRO A 26 3.11 -11.94 9.34
N ASP A 27 3.73 -12.43 10.41
CA ASP A 27 4.52 -11.63 11.38
C ASP A 27 5.53 -10.67 10.73
N TRP A 28 6.21 -11.11 9.66
CA TRP A 28 7.20 -10.29 8.97
C TRP A 28 6.59 -9.05 8.32
N MET A 29 5.35 -9.15 7.81
CA MET A 29 4.63 -8.03 7.21
C MET A 29 4.13 -7.09 8.31
N VAL A 30 3.58 -7.64 9.40
CA VAL A 30 3.17 -6.86 10.57
C VAL A 30 4.34 -6.05 11.14
N GLN A 31 5.52 -6.67 11.24
CA GLN A 31 6.72 -6.00 11.72
C GLN A 31 7.12 -4.82 10.82
N LYS A 32 7.08 -4.98 9.49
CA LYS A 32 7.32 -3.87 8.55
C LYS A 32 6.32 -2.72 8.73
N ARG A 33 5.04 -3.02 8.98
CA ARG A 33 4.01 -2.00 9.23
C ARG A 33 4.27 -1.24 10.53
N LEU A 34 4.69 -1.94 11.58
CA LEU A 34 5.03 -1.33 12.87
C LEU A 34 6.29 -0.45 12.79
N GLU A 35 7.32 -0.90 12.06
CA GLU A 35 8.51 -0.09 11.79
C GLU A 35 8.16 1.18 11.00
N ALA A 36 7.30 1.04 9.99
CA ALA A 36 6.82 2.18 9.22
C ALA A 36 6.04 3.16 10.11
N LEU A 37 5.15 2.67 10.98
CA LEU A 37 4.40 3.48 11.93
C LEU A 37 5.33 4.29 12.85
N GLU A 38 6.38 3.67 13.39
CA GLU A 38 7.37 4.34 14.25
C GLU A 38 8.15 5.43 13.51
N ALA A 39 8.41 5.23 12.22
CA ALA A 39 9.18 6.15 11.40
C ALA A 39 8.35 7.33 10.84
N VAL A 40 7.02 7.22 10.74
CA VAL A 40 6.16 8.22 10.04
C VAL A 40 6.47 9.66 10.45
N GLU A 41 6.54 9.95 11.75
CA GLU A 41 6.74 11.33 12.23
C GLU A 41 8.17 11.84 12.01
N ALA A 42 9.16 10.95 11.91
CA ALA A 42 10.57 11.28 11.77
C ALA A 42 10.98 11.46 10.30
N LEU A 43 10.22 10.90 9.37
CA LEU A 43 10.50 10.98 7.94
C LEU A 43 10.00 12.30 7.34
N ASP A 44 10.76 12.80 6.36
CA ASP A 44 10.37 13.97 5.58
C ASP A 44 9.27 13.61 4.56
N PHE A 45 8.53 14.63 4.12
CA PHE A 45 7.66 14.49 2.94
C PHE A 45 8.50 14.37 1.66
N PRO A 46 7.97 13.72 0.61
CA PRO A 46 8.70 13.61 -0.65
C PRO A 46 8.96 15.00 -1.24
N PRO A 47 10.04 15.16 -2.03
CA PRO A 47 10.34 16.42 -2.68
C PRO A 47 9.21 16.78 -3.64
N VAL A 48 8.75 18.03 -3.53
CA VAL A 48 7.75 18.60 -4.44
C VAL A 48 8.41 19.58 -5.39
N ILE A 49 7.82 19.76 -6.57
CA ILE A 49 8.30 20.74 -7.54
C ILE A 49 8.21 22.13 -6.89
N GLN A 50 9.32 22.86 -6.95
CA GLN A 50 9.43 24.23 -6.48
C GLN A 50 9.98 25.10 -7.61
N THR A 51 9.37 26.27 -7.78
CA THR A 51 9.86 27.35 -8.66
C THR A 51 10.09 28.59 -7.79
N PRO A 52 10.91 29.57 -8.21
CA PRO A 52 11.15 30.77 -7.42
C PRO A 52 9.83 31.42 -6.94
N GLY A 53 9.65 31.50 -5.63
CA GLY A 53 8.45 32.07 -5.00
C GLY A 53 7.20 31.17 -4.96
N ARG A 54 7.26 29.91 -5.40
CA ARG A 54 6.10 29.00 -5.41
C ARG A 54 6.46 27.54 -5.17
N LYS A 55 5.84 26.94 -4.15
CA LYS A 55 5.71 25.50 -3.94
C LYS A 55 4.43 25.04 -4.65
N TRP A 56 4.50 24.08 -5.57
CA TRP A 56 3.34 23.68 -6.39
C TRP A 56 2.36 22.78 -5.64
N THR A 57 2.87 21.99 -4.69
CA THR A 57 2.07 21.11 -3.85
C THR A 57 2.57 21.27 -2.42
N ASP A 58 1.70 21.74 -1.52
CA ASP A 58 2.04 21.82 -0.11
C ASP A 58 1.54 20.58 0.63
N LEU A 59 2.49 19.72 1.02
CA LEU A 59 2.20 18.50 1.78
C LEU A 59 2.27 18.74 3.29
N GLU A 60 2.99 19.77 3.74
CA GLU A 60 3.25 20.00 5.17
C GLU A 60 2.03 20.53 5.91
N SER A 61 1.14 21.23 5.21
CA SER A 61 -0.12 21.73 5.76
C SER A 61 -1.28 20.72 5.69
N LEU A 62 -1.07 19.56 5.06
CA LEU A 62 -2.11 18.56 4.91
C LEU A 62 -2.23 17.71 6.18
N ASP A 63 -3.41 17.71 6.78
CA ASP A 63 -3.77 16.87 7.92
C ASP A 63 -4.12 15.45 7.42
N PHE A 64 -3.10 14.68 7.01
CA PHE A 64 -3.25 13.29 6.54
C PHE A 64 -3.94 12.41 7.59
N GLU A 65 -3.68 12.74 8.85
CA GLU A 65 -4.13 12.07 10.05
C GLU A 65 -5.66 12.14 10.21
N ALA A 66 -6.27 13.26 9.84
CA ALA A 66 -7.73 13.41 9.80
C ALA A 66 -8.40 12.83 8.54
N LEU A 67 -7.63 12.49 7.50
CA LEU A 67 -8.14 11.97 6.23
C LEU A 67 -8.21 10.44 6.20
N VAL A 68 -7.43 9.78 7.04
CA VAL A 68 -7.39 8.31 7.12
C VAL A 68 -8.27 7.85 8.27
N ASP A 69 -9.37 7.16 7.95
CA ASP A 69 -10.02 6.27 8.91
C ASP A 69 -9.33 4.91 8.79
N PRO A 70 -8.41 4.58 9.71
CA PRO A 70 -7.51 3.46 9.51
C PRO A 70 -8.27 2.13 9.49
N LEU A 71 -9.33 1.98 10.29
CA LEU A 71 -10.07 0.73 10.48
C LEU A 71 -11.26 0.58 9.53
N SER A 72 -11.63 1.64 8.80
CA SER A 72 -12.75 1.60 7.86
C SER A 72 -12.40 2.31 6.55
N GLN A 73 -11.83 1.54 5.62
CA GLN A 73 -11.48 1.98 4.27
C GLN A 73 -12.27 1.18 3.23
N PRO A 74 -13.61 1.32 3.18
CA PRO A 74 -14.46 0.51 2.31
C PRO A 74 -14.14 0.78 0.84
N ALA A 75 -13.72 -0.28 0.16
CA ALA A 75 -13.56 -0.26 -1.28
C ALA A 75 -13.76 -1.66 -1.84
N GLU A 76 -14.43 -1.72 -2.98
CA GLU A 76 -14.61 -2.94 -3.74
C GLU A 76 -13.68 -2.90 -4.94
N SER A 77 -12.90 -3.97 -5.13
CA SER A 77 -11.98 -4.08 -6.26
C SER A 77 -12.36 -5.27 -7.13
N GLN A 78 -12.65 -4.99 -8.41
CA GLN A 78 -12.77 -6.00 -9.45
C GLN A 78 -11.43 -6.15 -10.17
N ARG A 79 -11.02 -7.40 -10.42
CA ARG A 79 -9.73 -7.74 -11.02
C ARG A 79 -9.94 -8.76 -12.12
N SER A 80 -9.26 -8.60 -13.25
CA SER A 80 -9.29 -9.56 -14.36
C SER A 80 -7.97 -9.58 -15.11
N GLY A 81 -7.57 -10.76 -15.58
CA GLY A 81 -6.39 -10.98 -16.42
C GLY A 81 -6.56 -12.24 -17.27
N GLY A 82 -5.57 -12.57 -18.09
CA GLY A 82 -5.57 -13.82 -18.87
C GLY A 82 -5.41 -15.07 -18.00
N ASP A 83 -5.81 -16.23 -18.52
CA ASP A 83 -5.85 -17.52 -17.79
C ASP A 83 -4.50 -17.95 -17.19
N ALA A 84 -3.39 -17.48 -17.76
CA ALA A 84 -2.03 -17.80 -17.34
C ALA A 84 -1.44 -16.83 -16.29
N VAL A 85 -2.23 -15.87 -15.81
CA VAL A 85 -1.76 -14.78 -14.94
C VAL A 85 -2.54 -14.80 -13.64
N GLU A 86 -1.83 -14.72 -12.52
CA GLU A 86 -2.47 -14.58 -11.21
C GLU A 86 -2.71 -13.10 -10.92
N VAL A 87 -3.97 -12.70 -10.77
CA VAL A 87 -4.36 -11.33 -10.38
C VAL A 87 -5.17 -11.40 -9.09
N LEU A 88 -4.48 -11.22 -7.96
CA LEU A 88 -4.99 -11.54 -6.63
C LEU A 88 -5.14 -10.31 -5.76
N SER A 89 -6.04 -10.37 -4.78
CA SER A 89 -5.95 -9.47 -3.63
C SER A 89 -4.68 -9.77 -2.83
N MET A 90 -4.21 -8.81 -2.01
CA MET A 90 -3.02 -9.01 -1.19
C MET A 90 -3.16 -10.20 -0.23
N ASP A 91 -4.31 -10.34 0.41
CA ASP A 91 -4.67 -11.47 1.28
C ASP A 91 -4.60 -12.81 0.53
N ALA A 92 -5.27 -12.94 -0.61
CA ALA A 92 -5.19 -14.16 -1.43
C ALA A 92 -3.77 -14.44 -1.94
N ALA A 93 -2.95 -13.41 -2.20
CA ALA A 93 -1.57 -13.58 -2.61
C ALA A 93 -0.66 -14.02 -1.45
N LEU A 94 -0.90 -13.56 -0.23
CA LEU A 94 -0.21 -14.02 0.97
C LEU A 94 -0.50 -15.50 1.25
N GLU A 95 -1.72 -15.97 0.95
CA GLU A 95 -2.08 -17.39 1.06
C GLU A 95 -1.46 -18.23 -0.06
N ARG A 96 -1.60 -17.80 -1.33
CA ARG A 96 -1.27 -18.61 -2.51
C ARG A 96 0.17 -18.49 -2.99
N LEU A 97 0.79 -17.33 -2.79
CA LEU A 97 2.13 -16.98 -3.28
C LEU A 97 3.01 -16.36 -2.16
N PRO A 98 3.05 -16.93 -0.93
CA PRO A 98 3.68 -16.30 0.24
C PRO A 98 5.15 -15.96 0.02
N ALA A 99 5.92 -16.88 -0.59
CA ALA A 99 7.35 -16.68 -0.84
C ALA A 99 7.62 -15.51 -1.81
N LEU A 100 6.82 -15.41 -2.87
CA LEU A 100 6.94 -14.36 -3.88
C LEU A 100 6.57 -12.99 -3.29
N VAL A 101 5.48 -12.92 -2.51
CA VAL A 101 5.11 -11.68 -1.83
C VAL A 101 6.20 -11.27 -0.83
N GLN A 102 6.71 -12.21 -0.03
CA GLN A 102 7.76 -11.92 0.94
C GLN A 102 9.07 -11.46 0.29
N GLU A 103 9.45 -12.04 -0.84
CA GLU A 103 10.65 -11.65 -1.58
C GLU A 103 10.57 -10.23 -2.14
N TYR A 104 9.43 -9.87 -2.73
CA TYR A 104 9.32 -8.62 -3.49
C TYR A 104 8.66 -7.45 -2.75
N TYR A 105 7.97 -7.69 -1.63
CA TYR A 105 7.29 -6.63 -0.89
C TYR A 105 8.28 -5.59 -0.33
N GLY A 106 8.20 -4.36 -0.85
CA GLY A 106 9.11 -3.28 -0.49
C GLY A 106 10.52 -3.39 -1.11
N SER A 107 10.72 -4.26 -2.11
CA SER A 107 12.03 -4.44 -2.77
C SER A 107 12.41 -3.29 -3.70
N VAL A 108 11.42 -2.66 -4.37
CA VAL A 108 11.62 -1.55 -5.31
C VAL A 108 11.45 -0.19 -4.63
N ILE A 109 10.47 -0.10 -3.73
CA ILE A 109 10.16 1.11 -2.97
C ILE A 109 10.41 0.78 -1.51
N ASP A 110 11.41 1.44 -0.91
CA ASP A 110 11.67 1.30 0.52
C ASP A 110 10.44 1.79 1.30
N THR A 111 9.94 0.93 2.18
CA THR A 111 8.80 1.21 3.05
C THR A 111 9.02 2.41 3.97
N LEU A 112 10.28 2.84 4.15
CA LEU A 112 10.68 3.97 5.00
C LEU A 112 11.24 5.16 4.19
N ASP A 113 11.08 5.18 2.86
CA ASP A 113 11.67 6.22 1.99
C ASP A 113 11.21 7.66 2.36
N ASN A 114 9.91 7.85 2.58
CA ASN A 114 9.36 9.13 3.01
C ASN A 114 8.08 8.94 3.83
N ARG A 115 7.62 10.03 4.45
CA ARG A 115 6.47 10.04 5.36
C ARG A 115 5.20 9.44 4.76
N LEU A 116 4.93 9.68 3.47
CA LEU A 116 3.72 9.17 2.81
C LEU A 116 3.81 7.67 2.56
N ILE A 117 5.00 7.18 2.17
CA ILE A 117 5.22 5.75 1.94
C ILE A 117 5.18 4.97 3.26
N ALA A 118 5.77 5.52 4.32
CA ALA A 118 5.71 4.92 5.65
C ALA A 118 4.27 4.87 6.17
N LEU A 119 3.49 5.95 6.02
CA LEU A 119 2.09 5.98 6.40
C LEU A 119 1.26 4.96 5.60
N ALA A 120 1.44 4.91 4.27
CA ALA A 120 0.77 3.95 3.40
C ALA A 120 1.11 2.50 3.77
N THR A 121 2.37 2.24 4.12
CA THR A 121 2.83 0.92 4.58
C THR A 121 2.17 0.56 5.90
N ALA A 122 2.18 1.46 6.89
CA ALA A 122 1.59 1.20 8.21
C ALA A 122 0.07 0.92 8.12
N LEU A 123 -0.66 1.71 7.34
CA LEU A 123 -2.13 1.74 7.32
C LEU A 123 -2.77 1.08 6.08
N ARG A 124 -2.00 0.27 5.34
CA ARG A 124 -2.48 -0.48 4.18
C ARG A 124 -3.77 -1.24 4.51
N SER A 125 -4.78 -1.10 3.66
CA SER A 125 -6.11 -1.70 3.79
C SER A 125 -6.51 -2.58 2.61
N GLY A 126 -5.58 -2.81 1.68
CA GLY A 126 -5.81 -3.64 0.51
C GLY A 126 -4.63 -3.63 -0.43
N GLY A 127 -4.83 -4.21 -1.60
CA GLY A 127 -3.80 -4.29 -2.62
C GLY A 127 -4.15 -5.26 -3.73
N THR A 128 -3.27 -5.30 -4.72
CA THR A 128 -3.33 -6.27 -5.80
C THR A 128 -1.94 -6.82 -6.05
N VAL A 129 -1.83 -8.14 -6.21
CA VAL A 129 -0.62 -8.81 -6.67
C VAL A 129 -0.88 -9.37 -8.06
N ILE A 130 -0.06 -8.97 -9.01
CA ILE A 130 -0.03 -9.51 -10.37
C ILE A 130 1.25 -10.33 -10.50
N HIS A 131 1.12 -11.63 -10.75
CA HIS A 131 2.25 -12.49 -11.07
C HIS A 131 2.11 -13.04 -12.49
N VAL A 132 3.10 -12.73 -13.33
CA VAL A 132 3.19 -13.15 -14.73
C VAL A 132 4.32 -14.17 -14.87
N PRO A 133 4.00 -15.45 -15.18
CA PRO A 133 5.02 -16.50 -15.29
C PRO A 133 5.98 -16.31 -16.46
N GLU A 134 7.09 -17.05 -16.43
CA GLU A 134 8.14 -16.98 -17.45
C GLU A 134 7.56 -17.26 -18.85
N GLY A 135 7.91 -16.40 -19.82
CA GLY A 135 7.49 -16.57 -21.21
C GLY A 135 6.01 -16.26 -21.51
N VAL A 136 5.24 -15.79 -20.52
CA VAL A 136 3.81 -15.48 -20.70
C VAL A 136 3.61 -14.05 -21.18
N ASP A 137 2.83 -13.88 -22.25
CA ASP A 137 2.23 -12.59 -22.61
C ASP A 137 0.83 -12.48 -22.00
N ALA A 138 0.72 -11.69 -20.94
CA ALA A 138 -0.49 -11.50 -20.15
C ALA A 138 -1.55 -10.64 -20.85
N GLY A 139 -1.19 -9.91 -21.90
CA GLY A 139 -2.05 -8.87 -22.47
C GLY A 139 -2.44 -7.82 -21.41
N THR A 140 -3.72 -7.41 -21.41
CA THR A 140 -4.23 -6.40 -20.47
C THR A 140 -4.76 -7.02 -19.18
N VAL A 141 -4.18 -6.61 -18.05
CA VAL A 141 -4.76 -6.78 -16.72
C VAL A 141 -5.58 -5.55 -16.39
N LYS A 142 -6.78 -5.74 -15.84
CA LYS A 142 -7.67 -4.64 -15.44
C LYS A 142 -7.95 -4.71 -13.96
N ILE A 143 -7.77 -3.59 -13.27
CA ILE A 143 -8.12 -3.41 -11.87
C ILE A 143 -9.04 -2.20 -11.76
N GLU A 144 -10.27 -2.41 -11.34
CA GLU A 144 -11.23 -1.35 -11.07
C GLU A 144 -11.50 -1.33 -9.57
N THR A 145 -11.37 -0.16 -8.94
CA THR A 145 -11.66 -0.01 -7.51
C THR A 145 -12.68 1.11 -7.33
N ALA A 146 -13.82 0.77 -6.74
CA ALA A 146 -14.81 1.72 -6.28
C ALA A 146 -14.55 2.02 -4.79
N MET A 147 -14.43 3.30 -4.45
CA MET A 147 -14.24 3.76 -3.07
C MET A 147 -15.50 4.45 -2.59
N GLU A 148 -15.99 4.04 -1.42
CA GLU A 148 -17.12 4.70 -0.74
C GLU A 148 -16.65 5.53 0.47
N GLY A 149 -15.39 5.34 0.88
CA GLY A 149 -14.73 6.07 1.96
C GLY A 149 -13.93 7.29 1.48
N ARG A 150 -13.43 8.06 2.45
CA ARG A 150 -12.60 9.25 2.19
C ARG A 150 -11.16 8.92 1.80
N SER A 151 -10.70 7.70 2.11
CA SER A 151 -9.33 7.25 1.88
C SER A 151 -9.29 5.74 1.66
N ARG A 152 -8.30 5.32 0.86
CA ARG A 152 -7.89 3.93 0.67
C ARG A 152 -6.39 3.93 0.46
N LEU A 153 -5.69 3.10 1.23
CA LEU A 153 -4.26 2.86 1.09
C LEU A 153 -4.05 1.46 0.51
N GLY A 154 -3.96 1.40 -0.82
CA GLY A 154 -3.70 0.17 -1.57
C GLY A 154 -2.21 0.02 -1.92
N TYR A 155 -1.74 -1.23 -1.97
CA TYR A 155 -0.41 -1.57 -2.49
C TYR A 155 -0.54 -2.48 -3.70
N THR A 156 0.03 -2.09 -4.84
CA THR A 156 0.06 -2.95 -6.04
C THR A 156 1.47 -3.50 -6.23
N LEU A 157 1.58 -4.82 -6.23
CA LEU A 157 2.80 -5.56 -6.55
C LEU A 157 2.65 -6.19 -7.93
N VAL A 158 3.58 -5.93 -8.83
CA VAL A 158 3.64 -6.59 -10.14
C VAL A 158 4.97 -7.31 -10.26
N VAL A 159 4.93 -8.62 -10.44
CA VAL A 159 6.09 -9.48 -10.65
C VAL A 159 5.97 -10.11 -12.03
N ALA A 160 6.88 -9.75 -12.91
CA ALA A 160 6.96 -10.26 -14.27
C ALA A 160 8.26 -11.07 -14.39
N GLU A 161 8.12 -12.38 -14.55
CA GLU A 161 9.23 -13.32 -14.70
C GLU A 161 9.96 -13.12 -16.05
N PRO A 162 11.16 -13.72 -16.25
CA PRO A 162 11.91 -13.54 -17.48
C PRO A 162 11.09 -13.81 -18.74
N ASN A 163 11.34 -13.03 -19.79
CA ASN A 163 10.65 -13.14 -21.08
C ASN A 163 9.12 -13.04 -21.02
N SER A 164 8.55 -12.44 -19.96
CA SER A 164 7.11 -12.18 -19.83
C SER A 164 6.75 -10.73 -20.14
N SER A 165 5.47 -10.47 -20.41
CA SER A 165 4.93 -9.12 -20.64
C SER A 165 3.53 -8.95 -20.06
N VAL A 166 3.22 -7.74 -19.58
CA VAL A 166 1.89 -7.35 -19.11
C VAL A 166 1.64 -5.86 -19.35
N LEU A 167 0.39 -5.54 -19.69
CA LEU A 167 -0.14 -4.18 -19.70
C LEU A 167 -1.14 -4.05 -18.55
N SER A 168 -0.82 -3.31 -17.50
CA SER A 168 -1.66 -3.13 -16.30
C SER A 168 -2.14 -1.70 -16.13
#